data_AF-A3JZR1-F1
#
_entry.id   AF-A3JZR1-F1
#
_cell.length_a   1.000
_cell.length_b   1.000
_cell.length_c   1.000
_cell.angle_alpha   90.00
_cell.angle_beta   90.00
_cell.angle_gamma   90.00
#
_symmetry.space_group_name_H-M   'P 1'
#
loop_
_entity.id
_entity.type
_entity.pdbx_description
1 polymer ?
#
loop_
_entity_poly.entity_id
_entity_poly.type
_entity_poly.pdbx_seq_one_letter_code
_entity_poly.pdbx_strand_id
1 'polypeptide(L)'
;MSVTRIRFERAIGHDMTEYTQFHIEAPGVLLSDAPRPPLQIDAHKAVFDAFDAAGPDDVVRAAGDALWSCLSAHRNTKEAFRPILRKDATKGALRLAFSDLAGDAKALPWEALRETQAGFLCFDRRIPILREVETETAPDLQIANTDTLRFLAVIGARGDDGQGEWDEIRKALQSLTGSVRFQALILASRQELEDDINALGVPAIRAETIPHGTSALVARIERFGPHVAHLFCHGYAGTESVLEVEDGGVNYGCTKPTWLMRGDLLHALSAKAWLVVLNACSLADVGDAEDTGPGTPETASLCEELVQSGIPVVVGMRGPMLARYTHAFGGTFHERALRAVGQAIAQGGMELDLGACFSDACRAILADPPLPPMLAAARIRDWTFPVMTLRSGPLAIKVIGHGDAPGGASPDVDEDTLLAREEAIGEREVLARILDSRGDVLPDEAVREVRARIAELEAQLGTRTRTEEHTAFDEA
;
A
#
# COMPACT_ATOMS: atom_id res chain seq x y z
N MET A 1 -2.35 9.16 -24.30
CA MET A 1 -3.38 8.53 -23.45
C MET A 1 -4.47 9.57 -23.19
N SER A 2 -5.75 9.25 -23.39
CA SER A 2 -6.83 10.20 -23.10
C SER A 2 -7.18 10.19 -21.61
N VAL A 3 -7.16 11.33 -20.93
CA VAL A 3 -7.49 11.41 -19.51
C VAL A 3 -8.82 12.14 -19.35
N THR A 4 -9.75 11.56 -18.60
CA THR A 4 -10.92 12.26 -18.08
C THR A 4 -10.71 12.43 -16.59
N ARG A 5 -10.72 13.66 -16.09
CA ARG A 5 -10.54 13.98 -14.67
C ARG A 5 -11.84 14.51 -14.10
N ILE A 6 -12.18 14.04 -12.90
CA ILE A 6 -13.27 14.57 -12.09
C ILE A 6 -12.64 15.14 -10.83
N ARG A 7 -12.88 16.43 -10.58
CA ARG A 7 -12.45 17.13 -9.36
C ARG A 7 -13.65 17.33 -8.47
N PHE A 8 -13.57 16.85 -7.22
CA PHE A 8 -14.57 17.04 -6.18
C PHE A 8 -14.09 18.10 -5.20
N GLU A 9 -14.93 19.09 -4.95
CA GLU A 9 -14.61 20.25 -4.12
C GLU A 9 -15.76 20.55 -3.17
N ARG A 10 -15.45 21.08 -1.99
CA ARG A 10 -16.47 21.67 -1.13
C ARG A 10 -16.99 22.98 -1.72
N ALA A 11 -18.30 23.17 -1.63
CA ALA A 11 -19.00 24.41 -1.92
C ALA A 11 -19.92 24.79 -0.76
N ILE A 12 -20.31 26.07 -0.72
CA ILE A 12 -21.25 26.62 0.25
C ILE A 12 -22.43 27.21 -0.53
N GLY A 13 -23.63 26.75 -0.22
CA GLY A 13 -24.88 27.23 -0.82
C GLY A 13 -25.22 28.65 -0.36
N HIS A 14 -26.19 29.27 -1.04
CA HIS A 14 -26.72 30.57 -0.63
C HIS A 14 -27.37 30.55 0.77
N ASP A 15 -27.80 29.37 1.21
CA ASP A 15 -28.37 29.07 2.52
C ASP A 15 -27.31 28.70 3.58
N MET A 16 -26.02 28.84 3.25
CA MET A 16 -24.87 28.41 4.06
C MET A 16 -24.76 26.89 4.24
N THR A 17 -25.55 26.10 3.52
CA THR A 17 -25.42 24.64 3.53
C THR A 17 -24.14 24.24 2.79
N GLU A 18 -23.29 23.45 3.44
CA GLU A 18 -22.11 22.88 2.82
C GLU A 18 -22.51 21.67 1.97
N TYR A 19 -21.95 21.57 0.76
CA TYR A 19 -22.15 20.41 -0.10
C TYR A 19 -20.89 20.14 -0.94
N THR A 20 -20.75 18.91 -1.43
CA THR A 20 -19.71 18.59 -2.41
C THR A 20 -20.22 18.91 -3.81
N GLN A 21 -19.48 19.70 -4.57
CA GLN A 21 -19.69 19.89 -6.00
C GLN A 21 -18.60 19.16 -6.80
N PHE A 22 -18.78 19.04 -8.11
CA PHE A 22 -17.73 18.50 -8.96
C PHE A 22 -17.62 19.19 -10.32
N HIS A 23 -16.44 19.07 -10.91
CA HIS A 23 -16.14 19.52 -12.26
C HIS A 23 -15.48 18.40 -13.06
N ILE A 24 -15.72 18.37 -14.37
CA ILE A 24 -15.16 17.38 -15.29
C ILE A 24 -14.22 18.08 -16.28
N GLU A 25 -12.97 17.61 -16.32
CA GLU A 25 -11.97 17.98 -17.31
C GLU A 25 -11.72 16.81 -18.26
N ALA A 26 -11.60 17.09 -19.55
CA ALA A 26 -11.20 16.10 -20.55
C ALA A 26 -10.29 16.78 -21.58
N PRO A 27 -8.96 16.83 -21.32
CA PRO A 27 -8.01 17.44 -22.25
C PRO A 27 -8.17 16.92 -23.68
N GLY A 28 -8.26 17.84 -24.64
CA GLY A 28 -8.50 17.52 -26.05
C GLY A 28 -9.99 17.36 -26.43
N VAL A 29 -10.92 17.48 -25.48
CA VAL A 29 -12.36 17.55 -25.74
C VAL A 29 -12.84 18.98 -25.52
N LEU A 30 -13.55 19.53 -26.49
CA LEU A 30 -14.20 20.84 -26.34
C LEU A 30 -15.43 20.68 -25.45
N LEU A 31 -15.30 21.03 -24.17
CA LEU A 31 -16.40 21.03 -23.21
C LEU A 31 -17.00 22.43 -23.10
N SER A 32 -18.33 22.52 -23.07
CA SER A 32 -19.01 23.80 -22.83
C SER A 32 -18.78 24.28 -21.40
N ASP A 33 -18.67 25.59 -21.18
CA ASP A 33 -18.56 26.16 -19.83
C ASP A 33 -19.81 25.82 -19.00
N ALA A 34 -19.64 25.04 -17.93
CA ALA A 34 -20.72 24.44 -17.18
C ALA A 34 -20.70 24.80 -15.69
N PRO A 35 -21.87 25.08 -15.08
CA PRO A 35 -21.92 25.19 -13.63
C PRO A 35 -21.49 23.87 -13.00
N ARG A 36 -20.82 23.95 -11.85
CA ARG A 36 -20.44 22.79 -11.04
C ARG A 36 -21.67 22.35 -10.26
N PRO A 37 -22.35 21.24 -10.61
CA PRO A 37 -23.53 20.83 -9.90
C PRO A 37 -23.14 20.22 -8.54
N PRO A 38 -24.05 20.26 -7.55
CA PRO A 38 -23.89 19.47 -6.34
C PRO A 38 -23.86 17.97 -6.70
N LEU A 39 -23.02 17.21 -6.01
CA LEU A 39 -23.02 15.76 -6.07
C LEU A 39 -24.23 15.23 -5.29
N GLN A 40 -25.18 14.61 -5.98
CA GLN A 40 -26.48 14.22 -5.41
C GLN A 40 -26.41 12.92 -4.58
N ILE A 41 -25.51 12.87 -3.59
CA ILE A 41 -25.30 11.67 -2.74
C ILE A 41 -26.58 11.32 -1.98
N ASP A 42 -27.26 12.31 -1.39
CA ASP A 42 -28.47 12.10 -0.58
C ASP A 42 -29.61 11.41 -1.34
N ALA A 43 -29.76 11.68 -2.63
CA ALA A 43 -30.76 11.05 -3.48
C ALA A 43 -30.54 9.54 -3.62
N HIS A 44 -29.32 9.07 -3.35
CA HIS A 44 -28.91 7.68 -3.46
C HIS A 44 -28.40 7.09 -2.13
N LYS A 45 -28.60 7.79 -1.00
CA LYS A 45 -28.05 7.40 0.31
C LYS A 45 -28.38 5.96 0.68
N ALA A 46 -29.64 5.54 0.52
CA ALA A 46 -30.07 4.18 0.84
C ALA A 46 -29.33 3.09 0.04
N VAL A 47 -28.87 3.40 -1.18
CA VAL A 47 -28.09 2.47 -2.01
C VAL A 47 -26.67 2.34 -1.48
N PHE A 48 -26.03 3.46 -1.11
CA PHE A 48 -24.69 3.45 -0.54
C PHE A 48 -24.67 2.82 0.86
N ASP A 49 -25.65 3.13 1.70
CA ASP A 49 -25.82 2.49 3.01
C ASP A 49 -25.98 0.95 2.85
N ALA A 50 -26.75 0.50 1.87
CA ALA A 50 -26.89 -0.92 1.58
C ALA A 50 -25.58 -1.55 1.08
N PHE A 51 -24.79 -0.83 0.29
CA PHE A 51 -23.49 -1.29 -0.18
C PHE A 51 -22.51 -1.53 0.97
N ASP A 52 -22.44 -0.59 1.91
CA ASP A 52 -21.57 -0.69 3.08
C ASP A 52 -22.04 -1.79 4.04
N ALA A 53 -23.36 -1.91 4.24
CA ALA A 53 -23.98 -2.92 5.11
C ALA A 53 -23.97 -4.36 4.56
N ALA A 54 -23.33 -4.62 3.41
CA ALA A 54 -23.33 -5.94 2.76
C ALA A 54 -24.74 -6.40 2.35
N GLY A 55 -25.50 -5.47 1.78
CA GLY A 55 -26.92 -5.64 1.43
C GLY A 55 -27.20 -6.73 0.36
N PRO A 56 -28.35 -6.66 -0.33
CA PRO A 56 -28.85 -7.75 -1.14
C PRO A 56 -27.94 -8.13 -2.33
N ASP A 57 -28.19 -9.30 -2.90
CA ASP A 57 -27.64 -9.68 -4.21
C ASP A 57 -27.82 -8.52 -5.21
N ASP A 58 -26.73 -8.10 -5.88
CA ASP A 58 -26.67 -6.99 -6.85
C ASP A 58 -26.34 -5.59 -6.29
N VAL A 59 -25.99 -5.47 -5.01
CA VAL A 59 -25.71 -4.17 -4.37
C VAL A 59 -24.57 -3.38 -5.05
N VAL A 60 -23.57 -4.04 -5.61
CA VAL A 60 -22.45 -3.39 -6.30
C VAL A 60 -22.92 -2.72 -7.58
N ARG A 61 -23.83 -3.37 -8.33
CA ARG A 61 -24.41 -2.80 -9.55
C ARG A 61 -25.24 -1.57 -9.22
N ALA A 62 -26.07 -1.65 -8.19
CA ALA A 62 -26.90 -0.54 -7.74
C ALA A 62 -26.05 0.68 -7.34
N ALA A 63 -24.98 0.46 -6.57
CA ALA A 63 -24.03 1.51 -6.21
C ALA A 63 -23.34 2.12 -7.45
N GLY A 64 -22.89 1.28 -8.39
CA GLY A 64 -22.29 1.73 -9.64
C GLY A 64 -23.21 2.60 -10.49
N ASP A 65 -24.48 2.22 -10.60
CA ASP A 65 -25.50 2.97 -11.33
C ASP A 65 -25.84 4.30 -10.64
N ALA A 66 -25.89 4.29 -9.30
CA ALA A 66 -26.08 5.50 -8.50
C ALA A 66 -24.93 6.50 -8.71
N LEU A 67 -23.67 6.03 -8.72
CA LEU A 67 -22.52 6.89 -9.01
C LEU A 67 -22.61 7.50 -10.41
N TRP A 68 -22.99 6.70 -11.41
CA TRP A 68 -23.16 7.20 -12.77
C TRP A 68 -24.32 8.20 -12.90
N SER A 69 -25.41 7.97 -12.16
CA SER A 69 -26.54 8.91 -12.05
C SER A 69 -26.06 10.25 -11.48
N CYS A 70 -25.32 10.23 -10.37
CA CYS A 70 -24.69 11.41 -9.77
C CYS A 70 -23.82 12.17 -10.78
N LEU A 71 -22.94 11.48 -11.52
CA LEU A 71 -22.10 12.12 -12.54
C LEU A 71 -22.91 12.66 -13.72
N SER A 72 -23.98 11.98 -14.12
CA SER A 72 -24.83 12.36 -15.25
C SER A 72 -25.60 13.66 -15.03
N ALA A 73 -25.70 14.15 -13.78
CA ALA A 73 -26.22 15.48 -13.48
C ALA A 73 -25.38 16.61 -14.09
N HIS A 74 -24.09 16.37 -14.34
CA HIS A 74 -23.22 17.34 -15.02
C HIS A 74 -23.41 17.28 -16.53
N ARG A 75 -23.74 18.42 -17.15
CA ARG A 75 -24.10 18.47 -18.59
C ARG A 75 -22.99 17.97 -19.54
N ASN A 76 -21.73 18.13 -19.14
CA ASN A 76 -20.58 17.70 -19.94
C ASN A 76 -20.24 16.20 -19.80
N THR A 77 -20.89 15.43 -18.92
CA THR A 77 -20.52 14.03 -18.64
C THR A 77 -20.51 13.18 -19.90
N LYS A 78 -21.58 13.23 -20.69
CA LYS A 78 -21.67 12.46 -21.95
C LYS A 78 -20.55 12.79 -22.92
N GLU A 79 -20.16 14.07 -23.02
CA GLU A 79 -19.14 14.52 -23.98
C GLU A 79 -17.73 14.18 -23.49
N ALA A 80 -17.47 14.39 -22.20
CA ALA A 80 -16.18 14.13 -21.57
C ALA A 80 -15.83 12.63 -21.52
N PHE A 81 -16.84 11.76 -21.35
CA PHE A 81 -16.65 10.30 -21.35
C PHE A 81 -16.71 9.69 -22.75
N ARG A 82 -17.20 10.40 -23.77
CA ARG A 82 -17.33 9.90 -25.15
C ARG A 82 -16.02 9.32 -25.71
N PRO A 83 -14.84 9.93 -25.54
CA PRO A 83 -13.60 9.39 -26.10
C PRO A 83 -13.18 8.08 -25.46
N ILE A 84 -13.39 7.91 -24.15
CA ILE A 84 -12.97 6.73 -23.40
C ILE A 84 -13.98 5.58 -23.51
N LEU A 85 -15.29 5.85 -23.55
CA LEU A 85 -16.33 4.80 -23.62
C LEU A 85 -16.50 4.16 -25.02
N ARG A 86 -15.80 4.66 -26.04
CA ARG A 86 -15.84 4.10 -27.38
C ARG A 86 -15.20 2.70 -27.42
N LYS A 87 -15.80 1.78 -28.19
CA LYS A 87 -15.24 0.42 -28.36
C LYS A 87 -13.85 0.42 -29.01
N ASP A 88 -13.57 1.41 -29.85
CA ASP A 88 -12.29 1.65 -30.52
C ASP A 88 -11.41 2.67 -29.78
N ALA A 89 -11.80 3.11 -28.59
CA ALA A 89 -10.99 4.04 -27.79
C ALA A 89 -9.58 3.49 -27.55
N THR A 90 -8.59 4.38 -27.70
CA THR A 90 -7.21 4.13 -27.30
C THR A 90 -7.09 4.11 -25.77
N LYS A 91 -5.90 3.78 -25.25
CA LYS A 91 -5.65 3.82 -23.80
C LYS A 91 -5.98 5.20 -23.21
N GLY A 92 -6.74 5.19 -22.12
CA GLY A 92 -7.10 6.35 -21.33
C GLY A 92 -7.11 6.05 -19.83
N ALA A 93 -7.58 6.99 -19.01
CA ALA A 93 -7.83 6.79 -17.58
C ALA A 93 -8.91 7.74 -17.08
N LEU A 94 -9.65 7.31 -16.06
CA LEU A 94 -10.50 8.16 -15.24
C LEU A 94 -9.73 8.53 -13.96
N ARG A 95 -9.48 9.83 -13.77
CA ARG A 95 -8.77 10.39 -12.60
C ARG A 95 -9.78 11.05 -11.67
N LEU A 96 -9.73 10.73 -10.39
CA LEU A 96 -10.61 11.29 -9.37
C LEU A 96 -9.76 12.08 -8.37
N ALA A 97 -9.95 13.39 -8.31
CA ALA A 97 -9.25 14.27 -7.37
C ALA A 97 -10.24 14.81 -6.35
N PHE A 98 -9.87 14.79 -5.07
CA PHE A 98 -10.73 15.21 -3.97
C PHE A 98 -10.03 16.33 -3.21
N SER A 99 -10.74 17.42 -2.91
CA SER A 99 -10.28 18.37 -1.89
C SER A 99 -10.43 17.76 -0.50
N ASP A 100 -9.64 18.22 0.48
CA ASP A 100 -9.72 17.77 1.89
C ASP A 100 -11.13 17.80 2.48
N LEU A 101 -11.98 18.72 1.98
CA LEU A 101 -13.32 18.96 2.48
C LEU A 101 -14.41 18.20 1.70
N ALA A 102 -14.04 17.38 0.71
CA ALA A 102 -14.95 16.55 -0.09
C ALA A 102 -15.01 15.10 0.45
N GLY A 103 -14.98 14.94 1.77
CA GLY A 103 -14.90 13.66 2.47
C GLY A 103 -16.00 12.67 2.05
N ASP A 104 -17.24 13.13 1.93
CA ASP A 104 -18.37 12.28 1.55
C ASP A 104 -18.20 11.70 0.15
N ALA A 105 -17.69 12.49 -0.81
CA ALA A 105 -17.38 11.99 -2.14
C ALA A 105 -16.21 11.01 -2.12
N LYS A 106 -15.15 11.29 -1.35
CA LYS A 106 -13.98 10.41 -1.21
C LYS A 106 -14.37 9.03 -0.66
N ALA A 107 -15.34 8.99 0.25
CA ALA A 107 -15.87 7.77 0.86
C ALA A 107 -16.69 6.90 -0.10
N LEU A 108 -17.13 7.37 -1.26
CA LEU A 108 -17.94 6.56 -2.20
C LEU A 108 -17.12 5.52 -2.98
N PRO A 109 -17.69 4.34 -3.33
CA PRO A 109 -17.00 3.24 -4.01
C PRO A 109 -16.85 3.51 -5.51
N TRP A 110 -16.08 4.53 -5.88
CA TRP A 110 -15.90 4.96 -7.26
C TRP A 110 -15.39 3.87 -8.20
N GLU A 111 -14.69 2.87 -7.66
CA GLU A 111 -14.23 1.70 -8.37
C GLU A 111 -15.40 0.84 -8.90
N ALA A 112 -16.58 0.94 -8.27
CA ALA A 112 -17.83 0.35 -8.72
C ALA A 112 -18.53 1.14 -9.85
N LEU A 113 -18.01 2.29 -10.29
CA LEU A 113 -18.66 3.14 -11.29
C LEU A 113 -19.05 2.34 -12.54
N ARG A 114 -20.34 2.37 -12.87
CA ARG A 114 -20.92 1.59 -13.95
C ARG A 114 -21.68 2.49 -14.91
N GLU A 115 -21.32 2.41 -16.19
CA GLU A 115 -22.16 2.98 -17.25
C GLU A 115 -23.08 1.88 -17.79
N THR A 116 -24.34 2.19 -18.04
CA THR A 116 -25.39 1.20 -18.37
C THR A 116 -25.02 0.29 -19.54
N GLN A 117 -24.39 0.82 -20.59
CA GLN A 117 -24.02 0.09 -21.80
C GLN A 117 -22.61 -0.50 -21.74
N ALA A 118 -21.65 0.21 -21.12
CA ALA A 118 -20.25 -0.21 -21.02
C ALA A 118 -19.99 -1.20 -19.87
N GLY A 119 -20.88 -1.24 -18.87
CA GLY A 119 -20.67 -2.02 -17.65
C GLY A 119 -19.77 -1.31 -16.63
N PHE A 120 -19.17 -2.08 -15.73
CA PHE A 120 -18.24 -1.55 -14.72
C PHE A 120 -16.96 -1.04 -15.40
N LEU A 121 -16.68 0.25 -15.26
CA LEU A 121 -15.59 0.91 -15.98
C LEU A 121 -14.22 0.46 -15.47
N CYS A 122 -14.09 0.13 -14.17
CA CYS A 122 -12.85 -0.37 -13.58
C CYS A 122 -12.31 -1.62 -14.29
N PHE A 123 -13.19 -2.43 -14.90
CA PHE A 123 -12.75 -3.58 -15.66
C PHE A 123 -12.23 -3.23 -17.04
N ASP A 124 -12.59 -2.11 -17.64
CA ASP A 124 -11.96 -1.76 -18.91
C ASP A 124 -10.49 -1.39 -18.66
N ARG A 125 -9.57 -2.28 -19.02
CA ARG A 125 -8.11 -2.06 -18.87
C ARG A 125 -7.63 -0.79 -19.60
N ARG A 126 -8.43 -0.27 -20.53
CA ARG A 126 -8.16 0.97 -21.25
C ARG A 126 -8.60 2.21 -20.47
N ILE A 127 -9.35 2.06 -19.38
CA ILE A 127 -9.96 3.15 -18.60
C ILE A 127 -9.91 2.82 -17.10
N PRO A 128 -8.72 2.59 -16.52
CA PRO A 128 -8.60 2.41 -15.08
C PRO A 128 -9.14 3.64 -14.34
N ILE A 129 -9.81 3.38 -13.20
CA ILE A 129 -10.32 4.39 -12.29
C ILE A 129 -9.29 4.58 -11.19
N LEU A 130 -8.69 5.77 -11.13
CA LEU A 130 -7.53 6.05 -10.29
C LEU A 130 -7.78 7.31 -9.46
N ARG A 131 -7.40 7.29 -8.19
CA ARG A 131 -7.47 8.46 -7.31
C ARG A 131 -6.19 9.27 -7.47
N GLU A 132 -6.33 10.57 -7.70
CA GLU A 132 -5.22 11.47 -8.02
C GLU A 132 -5.08 12.54 -6.94
N VAL A 133 -3.84 12.75 -6.50
CA VAL A 133 -3.45 13.75 -5.52
C VAL A 133 -2.59 14.79 -6.23
N GLU A 134 -2.96 16.06 -6.12
CA GLU A 134 -2.11 17.14 -6.64
C GLU A 134 -0.88 17.31 -5.76
N THR A 135 0.31 17.19 -6.36
CA THR A 135 1.59 17.40 -5.69
C THR A 135 2.34 18.54 -6.38
N GLU A 136 3.05 19.37 -5.60
CA GLU A 136 3.83 20.49 -6.16
C GLU A 136 4.97 20.02 -7.06
N THR A 137 5.53 18.84 -6.75
CA THR A 137 6.59 18.21 -7.54
C THR A 137 6.22 16.77 -7.88
N ALA A 138 6.63 16.35 -9.08
CA ALA A 138 6.46 14.99 -9.56
C ALA A 138 7.78 14.51 -10.18
N PRO A 139 8.86 14.34 -9.40
CA PRO A 139 10.15 13.90 -9.93
C PRO A 139 10.01 12.51 -10.53
N ASP A 140 10.64 12.25 -11.67
CA ASP A 140 10.65 10.90 -12.26
C ASP A 140 11.20 9.87 -11.28
N LEU A 141 10.76 8.63 -11.41
CA LEU A 141 11.31 7.51 -10.67
C LEU A 141 12.71 7.24 -11.22
N GLN A 142 13.74 7.28 -10.38
CA GLN A 142 15.12 7.16 -10.82
C GLN A 142 15.75 5.88 -10.30
N ILE A 143 16.48 5.20 -11.18
CA ILE A 143 17.33 4.07 -10.81
C ILE A 143 18.61 4.13 -11.62
N ALA A 144 19.77 3.95 -10.99
CA ALA A 144 21.00 3.84 -11.76
C ALA A 144 21.01 2.51 -12.54
N ASN A 145 21.61 2.49 -13.73
CA ASN A 145 21.73 1.25 -14.51
C ASN A 145 22.49 0.14 -13.75
N THR A 146 23.34 0.54 -12.80
CA THR A 146 24.08 -0.36 -11.91
C THR A 146 23.31 -0.80 -10.67
N ASP A 147 22.17 -0.20 -10.37
CA ASP A 147 21.40 -0.53 -9.19
C ASP A 147 20.55 -1.79 -9.38
N THR A 148 20.08 -2.28 -8.23
CA THR A 148 19.21 -3.44 -8.10
C THR A 148 17.82 -2.97 -7.68
N LEU A 149 16.76 -3.46 -8.31
CA LEU A 149 15.39 -3.20 -7.89
C LEU A 149 15.15 -3.84 -6.51
N ARG A 150 14.85 -3.04 -5.49
CA ARG A 150 14.59 -3.52 -4.13
C ARG A 150 13.09 -3.66 -3.88
N PHE A 151 12.66 -4.88 -3.58
CA PHE A 151 11.29 -5.24 -3.23
C PHE A 151 11.23 -5.65 -1.75
N LEU A 152 10.33 -5.03 -0.98
CA LEU A 152 10.07 -5.40 0.41
C LEU A 152 8.67 -5.97 0.52
N ALA A 153 8.52 -7.07 1.27
CA ALA A 153 7.24 -7.50 1.80
C ALA A 153 7.31 -7.61 3.32
N VAL A 154 6.30 -7.10 4.02
CA VAL A 154 6.04 -7.35 5.44
C VAL A 154 4.80 -8.23 5.50
N ILE A 155 4.96 -9.47 5.97
CA ILE A 155 3.90 -10.49 6.08
C ILE A 155 3.70 -10.73 7.58
N GLY A 156 2.78 -9.98 8.16
CA GLY A 156 2.53 -9.96 9.61
C GLY A 156 1.05 -9.71 9.94
N ALA A 157 0.14 -10.30 9.17
CA ALA A 157 -1.28 -10.30 9.50
C ALA A 157 -1.53 -11.28 10.66
N ARG A 158 -2.05 -10.77 11.78
CA ARG A 158 -2.31 -11.59 12.96
C ARG A 158 -3.33 -12.68 12.63
N GLY A 159 -3.06 -13.90 13.08
CA GLY A 159 -3.96 -15.04 12.85
C GLY A 159 -3.93 -15.64 11.44
N ASP A 160 -3.07 -15.15 10.55
CA ASP A 160 -2.76 -15.76 9.25
C ASP A 160 -1.34 -16.34 9.29
N ASP A 161 -1.08 -17.42 8.54
CA ASP A 161 0.26 -18.03 8.47
C ASP A 161 1.17 -17.36 7.43
N GLY A 162 0.61 -16.48 6.58
CA GLY A 162 1.31 -15.74 5.55
C GLY A 162 1.67 -16.56 4.30
N GLN A 163 1.40 -17.86 4.27
CA GLN A 163 1.84 -18.74 3.18
C GLN A 163 1.15 -18.39 1.87
N GLY A 164 -0.15 -18.08 1.92
CA GLY A 164 -0.92 -17.71 0.73
C GLY A 164 -0.43 -16.42 0.09
N GLU A 165 -0.08 -15.41 0.90
CA GLU A 165 0.49 -14.15 0.40
C GLU A 165 1.90 -14.38 -0.16
N TRP A 166 2.74 -15.17 0.52
CA TRP A 166 4.07 -15.50 0.05
C TRP A 166 4.04 -16.23 -1.30
N ASP A 167 3.16 -17.22 -1.47
CA ASP A 167 3.04 -17.98 -2.72
C ASP A 167 2.75 -17.06 -3.93
N GLU A 168 1.91 -16.05 -3.72
CA GLU A 168 1.55 -15.07 -4.75
C GLU A 168 2.69 -14.07 -5.02
N ILE A 169 3.35 -13.55 -3.98
CA ILE A 169 4.54 -12.68 -4.11
C ILE A 169 5.66 -13.43 -4.84
N ARG A 170 5.91 -14.69 -4.49
CA ARG A 170 6.95 -15.52 -5.11
C ARG A 170 6.72 -15.66 -6.60
N LYS A 171 5.48 -15.93 -7.05
CA LYS A 171 5.13 -15.98 -8.48
C LYS A 171 5.39 -14.64 -9.17
N ALA A 172 5.04 -13.54 -8.52
CA ALA A 172 5.29 -12.20 -9.05
C ALA A 172 6.79 -11.91 -9.19
N LEU A 173 7.61 -12.22 -8.19
CA LEU A 173 9.07 -12.04 -8.22
C LEU A 173 9.75 -12.91 -9.29
N GLN A 174 9.26 -14.13 -9.51
CA GLN A 174 9.76 -14.99 -10.59
C GLN A 174 9.63 -14.31 -11.97
N SER A 175 8.62 -13.46 -12.18
CA SER A 175 8.45 -12.72 -13.44
C SER A 175 9.54 -11.70 -13.74
N LEU A 176 10.33 -11.29 -12.74
CA LEU A 176 11.49 -10.40 -12.90
C LEU A 176 12.76 -11.15 -13.30
N THR A 177 12.82 -12.46 -13.08
CA THR A 177 14.04 -13.25 -13.28
C THR A 177 14.52 -13.15 -14.73
N GLY A 178 15.77 -12.74 -14.91
CA GLY A 178 16.39 -12.55 -16.21
C GLY A 178 15.99 -11.26 -16.95
N SER A 179 15.04 -10.48 -16.42
CA SER A 179 14.65 -9.19 -17.01
C SER A 179 15.40 -8.01 -16.38
N VAL A 180 15.52 -8.01 -15.05
CA VAL A 180 16.23 -6.98 -14.27
C VAL A 180 16.93 -7.59 -13.07
N ARG A 181 17.97 -6.92 -12.57
CA ARG A 181 18.57 -7.26 -11.27
C ARG A 181 17.62 -6.81 -10.17
N PHE A 182 17.25 -7.72 -9.27
CA PHE A 182 16.42 -7.40 -8.12
C PHE A 182 16.95 -8.07 -6.85
N GLN A 183 16.53 -7.52 -5.72
CA GLN A 183 16.69 -8.04 -4.37
C GLN A 183 15.35 -7.93 -3.68
N ALA A 184 14.91 -9.02 -3.05
CA ALA A 184 13.69 -9.08 -2.28
C ALA A 184 14.02 -9.38 -0.82
N LEU A 185 13.45 -8.58 0.08
CA LEU A 185 13.45 -8.82 1.51
C LEU A 185 12.02 -9.12 1.96
N ILE A 186 11.82 -10.26 2.60
CA ILE A 186 10.55 -10.67 3.18
C ILE A 186 10.68 -10.64 4.70
N LEU A 187 9.98 -9.72 5.35
CA LEU A 187 9.88 -9.70 6.81
C LEU A 187 8.64 -10.50 7.22
N ALA A 188 8.84 -11.65 7.86
CA ALA A 188 7.76 -12.57 8.25
C ALA A 188 7.53 -12.56 9.76
N SER A 189 6.28 -12.66 10.22
CA SER A 189 5.97 -12.79 11.65
C SER A 189 6.27 -14.20 12.19
N ARG A 190 6.14 -15.23 11.34
CA ARG A 190 6.32 -16.64 11.68
C ARG A 190 7.69 -17.16 11.26
N GLN A 191 8.37 -17.86 12.17
CA GLN A 191 9.67 -18.47 11.89
C GLN A 191 9.56 -19.54 10.79
N GLU A 192 8.47 -20.29 10.76
CA GLU A 192 8.27 -21.35 9.76
C GLU A 192 8.27 -20.78 8.34
N LEU A 193 7.61 -19.63 8.14
CA LEU A 193 7.58 -18.96 6.84
C LEU A 193 8.96 -18.41 6.47
N GLU A 194 9.70 -17.83 7.42
CA GLU A 194 11.09 -17.40 7.20
C GLU A 194 11.97 -18.57 6.74
N ASP A 195 11.91 -19.69 7.45
CA ASP A 195 12.69 -20.89 7.18
C ASP A 195 12.36 -21.45 5.78
N ASP A 196 11.07 -21.53 5.44
CA ASP A 196 10.60 -22.02 4.13
C ASP A 196 11.08 -21.14 2.97
N ILE A 197 11.07 -19.81 3.14
CA ILE A 197 11.58 -18.87 2.12
C ILE A 197 13.09 -19.03 1.95
N ASN A 198 13.84 -19.05 3.06
CA ASN A 198 15.30 -19.14 3.04
C ASN A 198 15.78 -20.50 2.52
N ALA A 199 15.04 -21.59 2.78
CA ALA A 199 15.32 -22.93 2.26
C ALA A 199 15.24 -23.02 0.72
N LEU A 200 14.61 -22.06 0.03
CA LEU A 200 14.61 -22.00 -1.43
C LEU A 200 16.00 -21.76 -2.02
N GLY A 201 16.93 -21.19 -1.25
CA GLY A 201 18.30 -20.95 -1.69
C GLY A 201 18.42 -20.00 -2.88
N VAL A 202 17.45 -19.09 -3.08
CA VAL A 202 17.47 -18.10 -4.16
C VAL A 202 18.22 -16.85 -3.69
N PRO A 203 19.44 -16.54 -4.19
CA PRO A 203 20.26 -15.47 -3.62
C PRO A 203 19.65 -14.07 -3.69
N ALA A 204 18.72 -13.84 -4.62
CA ALA A 204 18.01 -12.58 -4.78
C ALA A 204 16.85 -12.40 -3.79
N ILE A 205 16.50 -13.41 -2.99
CA ILE A 205 15.38 -13.40 -2.06
C ILE A 205 15.89 -13.81 -0.69
N ARG A 206 15.64 -12.98 0.32
CA ARG A 206 15.96 -13.26 1.72
C ARG A 206 14.71 -13.07 2.57
N ALA A 207 14.50 -13.94 3.53
CA ALA A 207 13.54 -13.72 4.61
C ALA A 207 14.25 -13.45 5.94
N GLU A 208 13.61 -12.63 6.76
CA GLU A 208 14.00 -12.32 8.14
C GLU A 208 12.72 -12.23 8.99
N THR A 209 12.84 -12.51 10.27
CA THR A 209 11.77 -12.26 11.23
C THR A 209 11.49 -10.74 11.33
N ILE A 210 10.22 -10.34 11.43
CA ILE A 210 9.83 -8.95 11.68
C ILE A 210 10.44 -8.49 13.02
N PRO A 211 11.29 -7.44 13.03
CA PRO A 211 11.88 -6.93 14.27
C PRO A 211 10.80 -6.51 15.26
N HIS A 212 11.04 -6.79 16.55
CA HIS A 212 10.09 -6.43 17.60
C HIS A 212 10.06 -4.93 17.83
N GLY A 213 8.86 -4.34 17.78
CA GLY A 213 8.62 -2.93 18.04
C GLY A 213 8.77 -2.01 16.81
N THR A 214 7.98 -0.92 16.83
CA THR A 214 7.86 0.06 15.76
C THR A 214 9.21 0.62 15.30
N SER A 215 10.07 1.06 16.23
CA SER A 215 11.36 1.70 15.89
C SER A 215 12.28 0.77 15.10
N ALA A 216 12.43 -0.48 15.55
CA ALA A 216 13.28 -1.46 14.90
C ALA A 216 12.74 -1.84 13.51
N LEU A 217 11.41 -2.00 13.37
CA LEU A 217 10.78 -2.27 12.09
C LEU A 217 10.96 -1.10 11.11
N VAL A 218 10.74 0.14 11.55
CA VAL A 218 10.94 1.35 10.73
C VAL A 218 12.39 1.46 10.26
N ALA A 219 13.36 1.34 11.16
CA ALA A 219 14.78 1.39 10.82
C ALA A 219 15.16 0.28 9.83
N ARG A 220 14.61 -0.92 9.99
CA ARG A 220 14.86 -2.05 9.10
C ARG A 220 14.34 -1.81 7.67
N ILE A 221 13.14 -1.23 7.55
CA ILE A 221 12.53 -0.86 6.27
C ILE A 221 13.33 0.26 5.60
N GLU A 222 13.63 1.32 6.35
CA GLU A 222 14.40 2.48 5.87
C GLU A 222 15.78 2.06 5.34
N ARG A 223 16.50 1.24 6.12
CA ARG A 223 17.82 0.69 5.74
C ARG A 223 17.76 -0.07 4.42
N PHE A 224 16.75 -0.93 4.26
CA PHE A 224 16.57 -1.64 2.99
C PHE A 224 16.24 -0.67 1.84
N GLY A 225 15.50 0.39 2.13
CA GLY A 225 15.18 1.46 1.18
C GLY A 225 14.47 0.93 -0.06
N PRO A 226 13.30 0.28 0.09
CA PRO A 226 12.61 -0.39 -1.01
C PRO A 226 12.18 0.58 -2.10
N HIS A 227 12.20 0.14 -3.36
CA HIS A 227 11.50 0.82 -4.46
C HIS A 227 10.03 0.38 -4.52
N VAL A 228 9.76 -0.87 -4.15
CA VAL A 228 8.41 -1.43 -4.04
C VAL A 228 8.26 -2.01 -2.65
N ALA A 229 7.24 -1.59 -1.91
CA ALA A 229 6.92 -2.11 -0.58
C ALA A 229 5.51 -2.71 -0.56
N HIS A 230 5.37 -3.83 0.10
CA HIS A 230 4.11 -4.52 0.32
C HIS A 230 3.94 -4.81 1.80
N LEU A 231 2.79 -4.44 2.37
CA LEU A 231 2.48 -4.65 3.77
C LEU A 231 1.18 -5.46 3.86
N PHE A 232 1.30 -6.74 4.18
CA PHE A 232 0.19 -7.64 4.49
C PHE A 232 0.04 -7.75 6.00
N CYS A 233 -0.95 -7.04 6.53
CA CYS A 233 -1.17 -6.80 7.95
C CYS A 233 -2.64 -6.44 8.19
N HIS A 234 -3.03 -6.06 9.42
CA HIS A 234 -4.34 -5.43 9.63
C HIS A 234 -4.24 -3.92 9.51
N GLY A 235 -5.31 -3.29 9.03
CA GLY A 235 -5.41 -1.83 8.89
C GLY A 235 -6.66 -1.31 9.56
N TYR A 236 -6.54 -0.19 10.26
CA TYR A 236 -7.64 0.46 10.96
C TYR A 236 -7.64 1.95 10.66
N ALA A 237 -8.81 2.50 10.36
CA ALA A 237 -9.06 3.92 10.26
C ALA A 237 -9.80 4.40 11.51
N GLY A 238 -9.17 5.27 12.29
CA GLY A 238 -9.79 5.98 13.42
C GLY A 238 -9.47 7.47 13.35
N THR A 239 -9.20 8.10 14.50
CA THR A 239 -8.62 9.46 14.53
C THR A 239 -7.28 9.52 13.82
N GLU A 240 -6.54 8.40 13.84
CA GLU A 240 -5.35 8.17 13.04
C GLU A 240 -5.51 6.84 12.30
N SER A 241 -5.02 6.78 11.06
CA SER A 241 -4.97 5.52 10.31
C SER A 241 -3.69 4.76 10.70
N VAL A 242 -3.84 3.50 11.08
CA VAL A 242 -2.73 2.67 11.61
C VAL A 242 -2.72 1.30 10.96
N LEU A 243 -1.53 0.72 10.85
CA LEU A 243 -1.34 -0.68 10.50
C LEU A 243 -0.92 -1.46 11.75
N GLU A 244 -1.59 -2.57 12.01
CA GLU A 244 -1.24 -3.53 13.06
C GLU A 244 -0.48 -4.68 12.44
N VAL A 245 0.78 -4.83 12.86
CA VAL A 245 1.70 -5.85 12.40
C VAL A 245 1.98 -6.82 13.56
N GLU A 246 1.69 -8.09 13.36
CA GLU A 246 2.20 -9.16 14.22
C GLU A 246 3.71 -9.25 14.00
N ASP A 247 4.51 -8.95 15.03
CA ASP A 247 5.98 -9.01 14.95
C ASP A 247 6.53 -10.34 15.45
N GLY A 248 7.85 -10.53 15.30
CA GLY A 248 8.55 -11.75 15.73
C GLY A 248 8.44 -12.07 17.21
N GLY A 249 7.98 -11.14 18.05
CA GLY A 249 7.66 -11.39 19.45
C GLY A 249 6.64 -12.52 19.64
N VAL A 250 5.79 -12.78 18.65
CA VAL A 250 4.81 -13.90 18.70
C VAL A 250 5.49 -15.26 18.87
N ASN A 251 6.70 -15.43 18.31
CA ASN A 251 7.49 -16.66 18.44
C ASN A 251 7.98 -16.90 19.89
N TYR A 252 7.92 -15.86 20.73
CA TYR A 252 8.26 -15.90 22.15
C TYR A 252 7.01 -15.72 23.06
N GLY A 253 5.81 -15.85 22.50
CA GLY A 253 4.55 -15.70 23.24
C GLY A 253 4.14 -14.26 23.53
N CYS A 254 4.72 -13.27 22.84
CA CYS A 254 4.21 -11.90 22.86
C CYS A 254 2.84 -11.85 22.17
N THR A 255 1.89 -11.15 22.78
CA THR A 255 0.54 -10.97 22.23
C THR A 255 0.28 -9.52 21.80
N LYS A 256 1.25 -8.63 21.99
CA LYS A 256 1.13 -7.21 21.64
C LYS A 256 1.63 -7.00 20.21
N PRO A 257 0.80 -6.48 19.30
CA PRO A 257 1.24 -6.16 17.96
C PRO A 257 2.10 -4.89 17.93
N THR A 258 2.85 -4.72 16.85
CA THR A 258 3.51 -3.48 16.49
C THR A 258 2.56 -2.62 15.66
N TRP A 259 2.44 -1.34 16.01
CA TRP A 259 1.60 -0.39 15.29
C TRP A 259 2.48 0.52 14.45
N LEU A 260 2.17 0.64 13.15
CA LEU A 260 2.77 1.61 12.24
C LEU A 260 1.77 2.71 11.97
N MET A 261 2.10 3.92 12.41
CA MET A 261 1.34 5.13 12.12
C MET A 261 1.83 5.76 10.81
N ARG A 262 1.12 6.79 10.33
CA ARG A 262 1.54 7.58 9.17
C ARG A 262 2.99 8.05 9.27
N GLY A 263 3.39 8.61 10.40
CA GLY A 263 4.75 9.13 10.61
C GLY A 263 5.82 8.06 10.43
N ASP A 264 5.56 6.86 10.95
CA ASP A 264 6.45 5.70 10.85
C ASP A 264 6.65 5.26 9.40
N LEU A 265 5.54 5.15 8.64
CA LEU A 265 5.57 4.75 7.23
C LEU A 265 6.27 5.79 6.36
N LEU A 266 6.06 7.08 6.63
CA LEU A 266 6.75 8.15 5.93
C LEU A 266 8.25 8.11 6.20
N HIS A 267 8.65 7.94 7.46
CA HIS A 267 10.05 7.80 7.81
C HIS A 267 10.69 6.59 7.12
N ALA A 268 9.99 5.45 7.13
CA ALA A 268 10.46 4.21 6.56
C ALA A 268 10.57 4.20 5.01
N LEU A 269 9.66 4.89 4.30
CA LEU A 269 9.45 4.69 2.86
C LEU A 269 9.76 5.91 1.97
N SER A 270 9.61 7.14 2.49
CA SER A 270 9.52 8.36 1.66
C SER A 270 10.74 8.65 0.79
N ALA A 271 11.93 8.20 1.18
CA ALA A 271 13.16 8.53 0.46
C ALA A 271 13.32 7.76 -0.87
N LYS A 272 12.75 6.54 -0.99
CA LYS A 272 13.06 5.63 -2.10
C LYS A 272 11.87 4.88 -2.69
N ALA A 273 10.75 4.77 -1.96
CA ALA A 273 9.61 3.99 -2.40
C ALA A 273 8.89 4.66 -3.59
N TRP A 274 8.66 3.90 -4.65
CA TRP A 274 7.89 4.30 -5.83
C TRP A 274 6.45 3.82 -5.74
N LEU A 275 6.28 2.60 -5.21
CA LEU A 275 5.01 1.90 -5.11
C LEU A 275 4.90 1.25 -3.74
N VAL A 276 3.80 1.56 -3.03
CA VAL A 276 3.47 0.94 -1.75
C VAL A 276 2.10 0.25 -1.88
N VAL A 277 2.00 -0.99 -1.43
CA VAL A 277 0.74 -1.74 -1.38
C VAL A 277 0.42 -2.05 0.07
N LEU A 278 -0.56 -1.34 0.63
CA LEU A 278 -1.14 -1.57 1.94
C LEU A 278 -2.22 -2.65 1.81
N ASN A 279 -1.79 -3.91 1.71
CA ASN A 279 -2.67 -5.07 1.55
C ASN A 279 -3.28 -5.46 2.90
N ALA A 280 -4.01 -4.51 3.51
CA ALA A 280 -4.57 -4.69 4.84
C ALA A 280 -5.80 -5.60 4.77
N CYS A 281 -5.75 -6.72 5.49
CA CYS A 281 -6.92 -7.58 5.68
C CYS A 281 -7.63 -7.21 6.98
N SER A 282 -8.92 -7.50 7.06
CA SER A 282 -9.60 -7.63 8.35
C SER A 282 -9.90 -9.09 8.56
N LEU A 283 -9.62 -9.63 9.75
CA LEU A 283 -10.23 -10.90 10.12
C LEU A 283 -11.75 -10.67 10.23
N ALA A 284 -12.51 -11.21 9.29
CA ALA A 284 -13.95 -11.22 9.31
C ALA A 284 -14.53 -12.17 10.38
N ASP A 285 -13.72 -12.66 11.33
CA ASP A 285 -14.07 -13.82 12.16
C ASP A 285 -13.44 -13.82 13.56
N VAL A 286 -13.31 -12.65 14.22
CA VAL A 286 -13.23 -12.64 15.69
C VAL A 286 -14.65 -12.56 16.24
N GLY A 287 -15.38 -13.67 16.11
CA GLY A 287 -16.77 -13.85 16.54
C GLY A 287 -17.04 -13.70 18.04
N ASP A 288 -16.07 -13.23 18.84
CA ASP A 288 -16.20 -13.07 20.30
C ASP A 288 -15.40 -11.87 20.85
N ALA A 289 -14.98 -10.90 20.01
CA ALA A 289 -14.34 -9.68 20.53
C ALA A 289 -15.41 -8.66 20.95
N GLU A 290 -15.92 -8.83 22.17
CA GLU A 290 -16.19 -7.64 22.98
C GLU A 290 -14.89 -6.82 23.03
N ASP A 291 -14.91 -5.66 22.36
CA ASP A 291 -14.05 -4.50 22.64
C ASP A 291 -12.69 -4.32 21.89
N THR A 292 -12.51 -3.09 21.39
CA THR A 292 -11.22 -2.34 21.24
C THR A 292 -10.33 -2.42 19.99
N GLY A 293 -10.87 -2.41 18.78
CA GLY A 293 -10.17 -1.75 17.65
C GLY A 293 -10.51 -0.25 17.61
N PRO A 294 -9.57 0.69 17.40
CA PRO A 294 -9.87 2.14 17.45
C PRO A 294 -10.65 2.69 16.24
N GLY A 295 -11.15 1.85 15.33
CA GLY A 295 -12.00 2.31 14.22
C GLY A 295 -12.30 1.28 13.13
N THR A 296 -12.81 1.75 11.99
CA THR A 296 -13.26 0.92 10.86
C THR A 296 -12.07 0.41 10.03
N PRO A 297 -12.02 -0.86 9.58
CA PRO A 297 -10.90 -1.36 8.78
C PRO A 297 -10.79 -0.67 7.41
N GLU A 298 -9.92 0.34 7.27
CA GLU A 298 -9.68 1.10 6.05
C GLU A 298 -8.24 1.64 6.05
N THR A 299 -7.58 1.61 4.89
CA THR A 299 -6.23 2.18 4.66
C THR A 299 -6.22 3.19 3.50
N ALA A 300 -7.35 3.44 2.85
CA ALA A 300 -7.47 4.36 1.72
C ALA A 300 -7.17 5.83 2.12
N SER A 301 -7.52 6.24 3.34
CA SER A 301 -7.14 7.54 3.92
C SER A 301 -5.62 7.74 3.95
N LEU A 302 -4.90 6.74 4.46
CA LEU A 302 -3.45 6.72 4.56
C LEU A 302 -2.76 6.77 3.18
N CYS A 303 -3.39 6.20 2.15
CA CYS A 303 -2.85 6.25 0.79
C CYS A 303 -2.66 7.68 0.28
N GLU A 304 -3.64 8.55 0.49
CA GLU A 304 -3.53 9.94 0.06
C GLU A 304 -2.43 10.68 0.81
N GLU A 305 -2.34 10.52 2.13
CA GLU A 305 -1.32 11.18 2.95
C GLU A 305 0.10 10.77 2.55
N LEU A 306 0.30 9.47 2.29
CA LEU A 306 1.58 8.94 1.81
C LEU A 306 1.94 9.50 0.42
N VAL A 307 0.94 9.67 -0.47
CA VAL A 307 1.16 10.28 -1.79
C VAL A 307 1.46 11.78 -1.69
N GLN A 308 0.70 12.52 -0.87
CA GLN A 308 0.95 13.93 -0.59
C GLN A 308 2.37 14.15 -0.04
N SER A 309 2.88 13.18 0.71
CA SER A 309 4.22 13.21 1.31
C SER A 309 5.34 12.71 0.39
N GLY A 310 5.03 12.43 -0.88
CA GLY A 310 6.03 12.17 -1.92
C GLY A 310 6.10 10.75 -2.46
N ILE A 311 5.37 9.78 -1.89
CA ILE A 311 5.32 8.42 -2.44
C ILE A 311 4.48 8.44 -3.73
N PRO A 312 5.02 8.10 -4.91
CA PRO A 312 4.33 8.32 -6.17
C PRO A 312 3.02 7.55 -6.33
N VAL A 313 2.97 6.31 -5.83
CA VAL A 313 1.81 5.42 -5.94
C VAL A 313 1.61 4.63 -4.65
N VAL A 314 0.39 4.67 -4.13
CA VAL A 314 -0.02 3.86 -2.99
C VAL A 314 -1.34 3.17 -3.29
N VAL A 315 -1.38 1.86 -3.07
CA VAL A 315 -2.59 1.06 -3.11
C VAL A 315 -3.00 0.75 -1.68
N GLY A 316 -4.28 0.87 -1.37
CA GLY A 316 -4.84 0.47 -0.08
C GLY A 316 -6.27 -0.01 -0.22
N MET A 317 -6.89 -0.35 0.90
CA MET A 317 -8.22 -0.93 0.96
C MET A 317 -9.20 0.03 1.62
N ARG A 318 -10.34 0.28 0.98
CA ARG A 318 -11.45 1.06 1.55
C ARG A 318 -12.21 0.35 2.66
N GLY A 319 -12.02 -0.96 2.76
CA GLY A 319 -12.85 -1.79 3.60
C GLY A 319 -12.21 -3.13 3.92
N PRO A 320 -12.82 -3.85 4.87
CA PRO A 320 -12.41 -5.18 5.30
C PRO A 320 -12.38 -6.17 4.13
N MET A 321 -11.24 -6.82 3.88
CA MET A 321 -11.11 -7.88 2.86
C MET A 321 -10.70 -9.21 3.47
N LEU A 322 -11.23 -10.29 2.89
CA LEU A 322 -10.80 -11.66 3.19
C LEU A 322 -9.39 -11.92 2.66
N ALA A 323 -8.57 -12.65 3.42
CA ALA A 323 -7.18 -12.96 3.07
C ALA A 323 -7.02 -13.55 1.66
N ARG A 324 -7.87 -14.50 1.25
CA ARG A 324 -7.81 -15.06 -0.12
C ARG A 324 -7.98 -14.00 -1.23
N TYR A 325 -8.78 -12.96 -0.99
CA TYR A 325 -8.98 -11.89 -1.96
C TYR A 325 -7.82 -10.90 -1.95
N THR A 326 -7.25 -10.61 -0.79
CA THR A 326 -6.03 -9.81 -0.68
C THR A 326 -4.85 -10.52 -1.36
N HIS A 327 -4.72 -11.83 -1.21
CA HIS A 327 -3.69 -12.63 -1.89
C HIS A 327 -3.90 -12.60 -3.42
N ALA A 328 -5.12 -12.86 -3.89
CA ALA A 328 -5.44 -12.86 -5.32
C ALA A 328 -5.18 -11.49 -5.99
N PHE A 329 -5.56 -10.41 -5.29
CA PHE A 329 -5.26 -9.04 -5.71
C PHE A 329 -3.75 -8.77 -5.72
N GLY A 330 -3.08 -9.01 -4.59
CA GLY A 330 -1.66 -8.73 -4.39
C GLY A 330 -0.78 -9.46 -5.40
N GLY A 331 -1.00 -10.76 -5.59
CA GLY A 331 -0.30 -11.58 -6.57
C GLY A 331 -0.44 -11.06 -7.99
N THR A 332 -1.68 -10.84 -8.43
CA THR A 332 -1.94 -10.36 -9.80
C THR A 332 -1.38 -8.95 -10.00
N PHE A 333 -1.56 -8.06 -9.03
CA PHE A 333 -1.06 -6.68 -9.13
C PHE A 333 0.46 -6.66 -9.23
N HIS A 334 1.16 -7.35 -8.31
CA HIS A 334 2.63 -7.40 -8.30
C HIS A 334 3.18 -8.06 -9.55
N GLU A 335 2.62 -9.18 -10.01
CA GLU A 335 3.08 -9.86 -11.23
C GLU A 335 3.07 -8.89 -12.43
N ARG A 336 1.99 -8.11 -12.58
CA ARG A 336 1.82 -7.17 -13.69
C ARG A 336 2.66 -5.91 -13.51
N ALA A 337 2.64 -5.32 -12.32
CA ALA A 337 3.36 -4.10 -12.00
C ALA A 337 4.88 -4.31 -12.07
N LEU A 338 5.40 -5.38 -11.47
CA LEU A 338 6.83 -5.70 -11.51
C LEU A 338 7.30 -6.00 -12.93
N ARG A 339 6.49 -6.70 -13.75
CA ARG A 339 6.80 -6.88 -15.18
C ARG A 339 6.87 -5.55 -15.92
N ALA A 340 5.94 -4.62 -15.68
CA ALA A 340 5.95 -3.30 -16.29
C ALA A 340 7.20 -2.49 -15.87
N VAL A 341 7.53 -2.50 -14.58
CA VAL A 341 8.76 -1.88 -14.04
C VAL A 341 10.01 -2.49 -14.65
N GLY A 342 10.10 -3.82 -14.71
CA GLY A 342 11.24 -4.53 -15.29
C GLY A 342 11.44 -4.20 -16.77
N GLN A 343 10.36 -4.16 -17.54
CA GLN A 343 10.39 -3.75 -18.95
C GLN A 343 10.84 -2.30 -19.11
N ALA A 344 10.34 -1.40 -18.26
CA ALA A 344 10.70 0.00 -18.30
C ALA A 344 12.19 0.22 -18.01
N ILE A 345 12.74 -0.48 -17.01
CA ILE A 345 14.17 -0.43 -16.70
C ILE A 345 15.00 -1.02 -17.86
N ALA A 346 14.62 -2.19 -18.38
CA ALA A 346 15.34 -2.84 -19.47
C ALA A 346 15.38 -2.01 -20.77
N GLN A 347 14.40 -1.12 -20.98
CA GLN A 347 14.33 -0.21 -22.13
C GLN A 347 15.02 1.15 -21.89
N GLY A 348 15.68 1.35 -20.75
CA GLY A 348 16.35 2.60 -20.42
C GLY A 348 15.42 3.70 -19.85
N GLY A 349 14.20 3.33 -19.49
CA GLY A 349 13.19 4.22 -18.92
C GLY A 349 11.99 4.43 -19.85
N MET A 350 10.79 4.47 -19.26
CA MET A 350 9.53 4.77 -19.94
C MET A 350 8.44 5.11 -18.91
N GLU A 351 7.29 5.59 -19.40
CA GLU A 351 6.08 5.77 -18.60
C GLU A 351 5.48 4.41 -18.20
N LEU A 352 5.11 4.27 -16.92
CA LEU A 352 4.47 3.10 -16.34
C LEU A 352 2.95 3.20 -16.42
N ASP A 353 2.33 2.16 -16.98
CA ASP A 353 0.88 1.99 -17.01
C ASP A 353 0.44 1.03 -15.89
N LEU A 354 0.43 1.53 -14.65
CA LEU A 354 -0.02 0.75 -13.49
C LEU A 354 -1.54 0.62 -13.41
N GLY A 355 -2.29 1.48 -14.11
CA GLY A 355 -3.75 1.43 -14.09
C GLY A 355 -4.31 0.15 -14.71
N ALA A 356 -3.76 -0.29 -15.85
CA ALA A 356 -4.12 -1.58 -16.43
C ALA A 356 -3.79 -2.76 -15.50
N CYS A 357 -2.68 -2.67 -14.75
CA CYS A 357 -2.27 -3.68 -13.76
C CYS A 357 -3.28 -3.76 -12.61
N PHE A 358 -3.72 -2.59 -12.11
CA PHE A 358 -4.72 -2.47 -11.06
C PHE A 358 -6.09 -3.05 -11.48
N SER A 359 -6.58 -2.70 -12.67
CA SER A 359 -7.83 -3.26 -13.22
C SER A 359 -7.81 -4.79 -13.32
N ASP A 360 -6.68 -5.38 -13.72
CA ASP A 360 -6.52 -6.84 -13.77
C ASP A 360 -6.53 -7.46 -12.37
N ALA A 361 -5.91 -6.82 -11.40
CA ALA A 361 -5.88 -7.28 -10.02
C ALA A 361 -7.27 -7.26 -9.35
N CYS A 362 -8.06 -6.20 -9.58
CA CYS A 362 -9.46 -6.17 -9.14
C CYS A 362 -10.28 -7.32 -9.75
N ARG A 363 -10.06 -7.65 -11.03
CA ARG A 363 -10.73 -8.79 -11.68
C ARG A 363 -10.30 -10.14 -11.09
N ALA A 364 -9.07 -10.26 -10.61
CA ALA A 364 -8.56 -11.52 -10.04
C ALA A 364 -9.32 -11.95 -8.77
N ILE A 365 -9.83 -10.98 -8.00
CA ILE A 365 -10.69 -11.24 -6.83
C ILE A 365 -11.97 -12.00 -7.23
N LEU A 366 -12.44 -11.83 -8.46
CA LEU A 366 -13.66 -12.47 -8.97
C LEU A 366 -13.46 -13.89 -9.49
N ALA A 367 -12.24 -14.42 -9.45
CA ALA A 367 -11.95 -15.76 -9.97
C ALA A 367 -12.61 -16.87 -9.13
N ASP A 368 -12.93 -16.59 -7.86
CA ASP A 368 -13.56 -17.52 -6.94
C ASP A 368 -14.69 -16.83 -6.15
N PRO A 369 -15.97 -17.25 -6.29
CA PRO A 369 -16.47 -18.40 -7.05
C PRO A 369 -16.47 -18.22 -8.59
N PRO A 370 -16.45 -19.30 -9.37
CA PRO A 370 -16.44 -19.28 -10.84
C PRO A 370 -17.82 -18.92 -11.42
N LEU A 371 -18.27 -17.70 -11.17
CA LEU A 371 -19.46 -17.10 -11.77
C LEU A 371 -19.09 -16.39 -13.08
N PRO A 372 -20.06 -16.16 -13.99
CA PRO A 372 -19.85 -15.24 -15.10
C PRO A 372 -19.32 -13.89 -14.58
N PRO A 373 -18.25 -13.31 -15.15
CA PRO A 373 -17.55 -12.18 -14.53
C PRO A 373 -18.43 -10.98 -14.15
N MET A 374 -19.41 -10.62 -14.99
CA MET A 374 -20.32 -9.50 -14.69
C MET A 374 -21.36 -9.83 -13.61
N LEU A 375 -21.71 -11.11 -13.44
CA LEU A 375 -22.56 -11.55 -12.35
C LEU A 375 -21.77 -11.58 -11.04
N ALA A 376 -20.53 -12.08 -11.08
CA ALA A 376 -19.60 -12.07 -9.95
C ALA A 376 -19.39 -10.64 -9.46
N ALA A 377 -19.02 -9.73 -10.36
CA ALA A 377 -18.75 -8.33 -10.06
C ALA A 377 -19.93 -7.59 -9.45
N ALA A 378 -21.15 -7.96 -9.84
CA ALA A 378 -22.34 -7.30 -9.32
C ALA A 378 -22.69 -7.73 -7.88
N ARG A 379 -22.16 -8.88 -7.43
CA ARG A 379 -22.48 -9.51 -6.14
C ARG A 379 -21.34 -9.43 -5.14
N ILE A 380 -20.13 -9.71 -5.58
CA ILE A 380 -18.91 -9.66 -4.76
C ILE A 380 -18.50 -8.21 -4.71
N ARG A 381 -18.49 -7.58 -3.54
CA ARG A 381 -18.08 -6.17 -3.41
C ARG A 381 -16.58 -5.99 -3.22
N ASP A 382 -15.89 -7.01 -2.74
CA ASP A 382 -14.50 -6.95 -2.32
C ASP A 382 -13.55 -6.47 -3.43
N TRP A 383 -13.89 -6.68 -4.71
CA TRP A 383 -13.09 -6.17 -5.82
C TRP A 383 -13.09 -4.64 -5.96
N THR A 384 -14.02 -3.95 -5.31
CA THR A 384 -14.11 -2.48 -5.31
C THR A 384 -13.42 -1.87 -4.08
N PHE A 385 -12.90 -2.69 -3.15
CA PHE A 385 -12.22 -2.19 -1.95
C PHE A 385 -10.79 -1.72 -2.21
N PRO A 386 -9.99 -2.39 -3.05
CA PRO A 386 -8.72 -1.82 -3.46
C PRO A 386 -8.92 -0.47 -4.11
N VAL A 387 -8.07 0.49 -3.76
CA VAL A 387 -7.98 1.81 -4.38
C VAL A 387 -6.54 2.09 -4.71
N MET A 388 -6.28 2.65 -5.89
CA MET A 388 -4.96 3.11 -6.28
C MET A 388 -4.95 4.63 -6.26
N THR A 389 -4.22 5.18 -5.30
CA THR A 389 -3.93 6.61 -5.19
C THR A 389 -2.56 6.89 -5.78
N LEU A 390 -2.47 7.92 -6.59
CA LEU A 390 -1.19 8.35 -7.18
C LEU A 390 -1.11 9.87 -7.22
N ARG A 391 0.12 10.37 -7.33
CA ARG A 391 0.34 11.79 -7.59
C ARG A 391 -0.10 12.18 -9.00
N SER A 392 -0.37 13.46 -9.19
CA SER A 392 -0.58 14.07 -10.51
C SER A 392 0.67 13.98 -11.39
N GLY A 393 0.45 13.85 -12.70
CA GLY A 393 1.51 13.84 -13.71
C GLY A 393 1.97 12.45 -14.15
N PRO A 394 2.99 12.37 -15.02
CA PRO A 394 3.47 11.10 -15.55
C PRO A 394 4.21 10.29 -14.47
N LEU A 395 4.01 8.97 -14.51
CA LEU A 395 4.77 8.02 -13.71
C LEU A 395 5.85 7.39 -14.60
N ALA A 396 6.97 8.07 -14.79
CA ALA A 396 8.04 7.57 -15.65
C ALA A 396 9.25 7.07 -14.84
N ILE A 397 9.81 5.95 -15.27
CA ILE A 397 11.13 5.51 -14.83
C ILE A 397 12.18 6.16 -15.74
N LYS A 398 13.22 6.72 -15.13
CA LYS A 398 14.45 7.15 -15.77
C LYS A 398 15.60 6.27 -15.29
N VAL A 399 16.27 5.61 -16.24
CA VAL A 399 17.50 4.86 -15.96
C VAL A 399 18.69 5.78 -16.16
N ILE A 400 19.42 6.05 -15.08
CA ILE A 400 20.57 6.97 -15.09
C ILE A 400 21.81 6.17 -15.48
N GLY A 401 22.47 6.57 -16.57
CA GLY A 401 23.77 6.03 -16.98
C GLY A 401 24.89 6.54 -16.07
N HIS A 402 25.99 5.80 -15.99
CA HIS A 402 27.17 6.05 -15.13
C HIS A 402 27.94 7.37 -15.39
N GLY A 403 27.35 8.34 -16.08
CA GLY A 403 28.00 9.61 -16.45
C GLY A 403 27.78 10.79 -15.49
N ASP A 404 26.72 10.77 -14.67
CA ASP A 404 26.30 11.95 -13.87
C ASP A 404 25.99 11.63 -12.39
N ALA A 405 26.57 10.55 -11.83
CA ALA A 405 26.57 10.37 -10.39
C ALA A 405 27.69 11.24 -9.79
N PRO A 406 27.39 12.26 -8.95
CA PRO A 406 28.42 12.88 -8.12
C PRO A 406 29.04 11.77 -7.26
N GLY A 407 30.36 11.58 -7.37
CA GLY A 407 31.08 10.56 -6.62
C GLY A 407 30.80 10.70 -5.13
N GLY A 408 30.13 9.70 -4.55
CA GLY A 408 29.75 9.71 -3.15
C GLY A 408 29.59 8.29 -2.63
N ALA A 409 30.54 7.91 -1.78
CA ALA A 409 30.60 6.76 -0.89
C ALA A 409 30.59 5.35 -1.51
N SER A 410 31.74 4.67 -1.39
CA SER A 410 31.81 3.21 -1.34
C SER A 410 30.91 2.71 -0.20
N PRO A 411 30.24 1.54 -0.32
CA PRO A 411 29.62 0.92 0.85
C PRO A 411 30.75 0.57 1.84
N ASP A 412 30.77 1.30 2.95
CA ASP A 412 31.74 1.15 4.00
C ASP A 412 31.52 -0.18 4.73
N VAL A 413 32.62 -0.79 5.17
CA VAL A 413 32.70 -2.06 5.91
C VAL A 413 32.11 -1.95 7.34
N ASP A 414 31.32 -0.90 7.61
CA ASP A 414 30.73 -0.56 8.91
C ASP A 414 29.21 -0.84 8.99
N GLU A 415 28.58 -1.28 7.89
CA GLU A 415 27.13 -1.53 7.83
C GLU A 415 26.67 -2.74 8.67
N ASP A 416 27.43 -3.85 8.67
CA ASP A 416 27.13 -5.04 9.49
C ASP A 416 27.27 -4.74 10.99
N THR A 417 28.17 -3.80 11.34
CA THR A 417 28.44 -3.34 12.70
C THR A 417 27.25 -2.58 13.28
N LEU A 418 26.62 -1.72 12.47
CA LEU A 418 25.46 -0.92 12.86
C LEU A 418 24.18 -1.76 13.02
N LEU A 419 23.96 -2.74 12.13
CA LEU A 419 22.83 -3.67 12.23
C LEU A 419 22.88 -4.47 13.55
N ALA A 420 24.02 -5.09 13.85
CA ALA A 420 24.20 -5.84 15.09
C ALA A 420 24.01 -4.97 16.35
N ARG A 421 24.28 -3.66 16.24
CA ARG A 421 24.11 -2.72 17.35
C ARG A 421 22.64 -2.40 17.60
N GLU A 422 21.86 -2.13 16.57
CA GLU A 422 20.43 -1.84 16.71
C GLU A 422 19.62 -3.06 17.17
N GLU A 423 19.93 -4.24 16.64
CA GLU A 423 19.34 -5.51 17.09
C GLU A 423 19.62 -5.73 18.59
N ALA A 424 20.86 -5.48 19.02
CA ALA A 424 21.23 -5.59 20.43
C ALA A 424 20.50 -4.57 21.33
N ILE A 425 20.22 -3.36 20.84
CA ILE A 425 19.41 -2.36 21.56
C ILE A 425 17.97 -2.86 21.71
N GLY A 426 17.35 -3.30 20.61
CA GLY A 426 15.98 -3.79 20.60
C GLY A 426 15.79 -5.01 21.50
N GLU A 427 16.68 -6.01 21.39
CA GLU A 427 16.65 -7.21 22.24
C GLU A 427 16.78 -6.83 23.73
N ARG A 428 17.69 -5.92 24.07
CA ARG A 428 17.91 -5.47 25.45
C ARG A 428 16.67 -4.78 26.03
N GLU A 429 15.97 -3.96 25.26
CA GLU A 429 14.74 -3.30 25.69
C GLU A 429 13.59 -4.29 25.95
N VAL A 430 13.46 -5.32 25.11
CA VAL A 430 12.46 -6.39 25.29
C VAL A 430 12.71 -7.16 26.58
N LEU A 431 13.94 -7.61 26.76
CA LEU A 431 14.32 -8.39 27.95
C LEU A 431 14.14 -7.57 29.23
N ALA A 432 14.48 -6.27 29.21
CA ALA A 432 14.25 -5.37 30.33
C ALA A 432 12.75 -5.24 30.67
N ARG A 433 11.89 -5.12 29.65
CA ARG A 433 10.44 -5.04 29.82
C ARG A 433 9.83 -6.34 30.33
N ILE A 434 10.36 -7.50 29.92
CA ILE A 434 9.94 -8.81 30.44
C ILE A 434 10.24 -8.90 31.94
N LEU A 435 11.43 -8.46 32.38
CA LEU A 435 11.78 -8.42 33.80
C LEU A 435 10.90 -7.47 34.60
N ASP A 436 10.59 -6.29 34.05
CA ASP A 436 9.77 -5.29 34.73
C ASP A 436 8.31 -5.73 34.87
N SER A 437 7.76 -6.37 33.84
CA SER A 437 6.34 -6.75 33.80
C SER A 437 6.01 -8.13 34.34
N ARG A 438 6.97 -9.06 34.36
CA ARG A 438 6.75 -10.48 34.72
C ARG A 438 7.84 -11.06 35.62
N GLY A 439 8.78 -10.25 36.12
CA GLY A 439 9.92 -10.75 36.89
C GLY A 439 9.55 -11.50 38.17
N ASP A 440 8.37 -11.24 38.74
CA ASP A 440 7.84 -11.87 39.95
C ASP A 440 7.20 -13.24 39.73
N VAL A 441 6.77 -13.54 38.49
CA VAL A 441 6.13 -14.80 38.10
C VAL A 441 7.06 -15.73 37.31
N LEU A 442 8.23 -15.25 36.88
CA LEU A 442 9.24 -16.07 36.22
C LEU A 442 10.06 -16.88 37.26
N PRO A 443 10.45 -18.13 36.95
CA PRO A 443 11.38 -18.89 37.78
C PRO A 443 12.71 -18.14 37.98
N ASP A 444 13.34 -18.25 39.15
CA ASP A 444 14.61 -17.59 39.49
C ASP A 444 15.72 -17.86 38.45
N GLU A 445 15.71 -19.04 37.84
CA GLU A 445 16.63 -19.41 36.76
C GLU A 445 16.40 -18.60 35.49
N ALA A 446 15.15 -18.46 35.04
CA ALA A 446 14.80 -17.66 33.88
C ALA A 446 15.11 -16.17 34.11
N VAL A 447 14.81 -15.63 35.31
CA VAL A 447 15.16 -14.25 35.67
C VAL A 447 16.68 -14.03 35.58
N ARG A 448 17.48 -14.99 36.06
CA ARG A 448 18.94 -14.94 36.02
C ARG A 448 19.49 -15.02 34.59
N GLU A 449 18.92 -15.85 33.73
CA GLU A 449 19.28 -15.93 32.31
C GLU A 449 18.97 -14.65 31.55
N VAL A 450 17.77 -14.10 31.73
CA VAL A 450 17.36 -12.83 31.10
C VAL A 450 18.27 -11.68 31.54
N ARG A 451 18.61 -11.59 32.84
CA ARG A 451 19.57 -10.58 33.34
C ARG A 451 20.98 -10.78 32.77
N ALA A 452 21.43 -12.02 32.64
CA ALA A 452 22.74 -12.32 32.05
C ALA A 452 22.81 -11.88 30.58
N ARG A 453 21.75 -12.13 29.80
CA ARG A 453 21.67 -11.69 28.40
C ARG A 453 21.63 -10.17 28.26
N ILE A 454 20.88 -9.47 29.11
CA ILE A 454 20.91 -7.98 29.14
C ILE A 454 22.33 -7.47 29.39
N ALA A 455 23.04 -8.03 30.38
CA ALA A 455 24.40 -7.62 30.70
C ALA A 455 25.38 -7.88 29.54
N GLU A 456 25.20 -8.98 28.80
CA GLU A 456 25.96 -9.28 27.59
C GLU A 456 25.73 -8.23 26.49
N LEU A 457 24.45 -7.92 26.20
CA LEU A 457 24.08 -6.92 25.20
C LEU A 457 24.61 -5.53 25.59
N GLU A 458 24.52 -5.14 26.86
CA GLU A 458 25.08 -3.87 27.35
C GLU A 458 26.61 -3.82 27.20
N ALA A 459 27.31 -4.95 27.41
CA ALA A 459 28.75 -5.04 27.17
C ALA A 459 29.12 -4.91 25.68
N GLN A 460 28.32 -5.53 24.78
CA GLN A 460 28.49 -5.41 23.32
C GLN A 460 28.27 -3.96 22.84
N LEU A 461 27.27 -3.28 23.40
CA LEU A 461 26.97 -1.88 23.08
C LEU A 461 28.04 -0.91 23.64
N GLY A 462 28.59 -1.19 24.83
CA GLY A 462 29.57 -0.33 25.49
C GLY A 462 31.02 -0.46 25.01
N THR A 463 31.41 -1.59 24.40
CA THR A 463 32.78 -1.79 23.90
C THR A 463 33.09 -0.96 22.64
N ARG A 464 32.07 -0.61 21.84
CA ARG A 464 32.25 0.15 20.59
C ARG A 464 32.36 1.66 20.76
N THR A 465 31.66 2.25 21.72
CA THR A 465 31.72 3.69 22.00
C THR A 465 33.14 4.16 22.36
N ARG A 466 33.96 3.27 22.94
CA ARG A 466 35.36 3.55 23.30
C ARG A 466 36.34 3.52 22.13
N THR A 467 36.00 2.82 21.04
CA THR A 467 36.89 2.70 19.88
C THR A 467 36.81 3.96 19.00
N GLU A 468 35.63 4.56 18.87
CA GLU A 468 35.40 5.81 18.12
C GLU A 468 36.02 7.04 18.82
N GLU A 469 36.02 7.09 20.17
CA GLU A 469 36.67 8.18 20.92
C GLU A 469 38.21 8.14 20.84
N HIS A 470 38.82 6.97 20.61
CA HIS A 470 40.28 6.85 20.50
C HIS A 470 40.80 7.20 19.09
N THR A 471 40.04 6.96 18.03
CA THR A 471 40.42 7.36 16.66
C THR A 471 40.33 8.87 16.43
N ALA A 472 39.45 9.57 17.15
CA ALA A 472 39.32 11.03 17.04
C ALA A 472 40.47 11.82 17.70
N PHE A 473 41.33 11.18 18.51
CA PHE A 473 42.44 11.84 19.21
C PHE A 473 43.82 11.60 18.58
N ASP A 474 43.96 10.68 17.61
CA ASP A 474 45.22 10.40 16.91
C ASP A 474 45.33 11.11 15.53
N GLU A 475 44.30 11.84 15.09
CA GLU A 475 44.31 12.66 13.85
C GLU A 475 44.26 14.19 14.10
N ALA A 476 44.61 14.65 15.30
CA ALA A 476 44.84 16.07 15.62
C ALA A 476 46.29 16.27 16.08
#